data_AF-A0A2S2QMR3-F1
#
_entry.id   AF-A0A2S2QMR3-F1
#
_cell.length_a   1.000
_cell.length_b   1.000
_cell.length_c   1.000
_cell.angle_alpha   90.00
_cell.angle_beta   90.00
_cell.angle_gamma   90.00
#
_symmetry.space_group_name_H-M   'P 1'
#
loop_
_entity.id
_entity.type
_entity.pdbx_description
1 polymer ?
#
loop_
_entity_poly.entity_id
_entity_poly.type
_entity_poly.pdbx_seq_one_letter_code
_entity_poly.pdbx_strand_id
1 'polypeptide(L)'
;MSHVESIVLDKIQEGLNKQHGLKVNFILHCIHQRKISGAGTMEYKDTHFKTKNEIILKMTDRNKYYFRVKTKLTNEMQDFQVKQSQWCLKTIVALELCINKFIPLRGASYINLPKFIQLKHVVITCRLNVKNEDNKCFIWALLSALHPAERDPQRISKYKICEHV
;
A
#
# COMPACT_ATOMS: atom_id res chain seq x y z
N MET A 1 18.97 19.00 11.78
CA MET A 1 18.91 18.01 10.67
C MET A 1 17.51 17.41 10.48
N SER A 2 16.42 18.10 10.90
CA SER A 2 15.08 17.50 11.08
C SER A 2 13.92 18.27 10.41
N HIS A 3 14.15 19.40 9.77
CA HIS A 3 13.06 20.26 9.27
C HIS A 3 12.28 19.64 8.09
N VAL A 4 12.99 18.97 7.16
CA VAL A 4 12.33 18.29 6.04
C VAL A 4 11.54 17.08 6.50
N GLU A 5 12.07 16.33 7.47
CA GLU A 5 11.37 15.19 8.07
C GLU A 5 10.08 15.63 8.74
N SER A 6 10.10 16.69 9.56
CA SER A 6 8.89 17.21 10.19
C SER A 6 7.85 17.65 9.16
N ILE A 7 8.25 18.40 8.13
CA ILE A 7 7.33 18.85 7.06
C ILE A 7 6.66 17.67 6.37
N VAL A 8 7.42 16.63 6.03
CA VAL A 8 6.90 15.43 5.36
C VAL A 8 5.90 14.70 6.26
N LEU A 9 6.26 14.49 7.53
CA LEU A 9 5.40 13.82 8.50
C LEU A 9 4.11 14.61 8.76
N ASP A 10 4.20 15.94 8.84
CA ASP A 10 3.05 16.83 9.02
C ASP A 10 2.10 16.77 7.82
N LYS A 11 2.63 16.79 6.59
CA LYS A 11 1.80 16.68 5.38
C LYS A 11 1.11 15.33 5.25
N ILE A 12 1.80 14.25 5.60
CA ILE A 12 1.20 12.91 5.65
C ILE A 12 0.11 12.87 6.73
N GLN A 13 0.34 13.47 7.90
CA GLN A 13 -0.66 13.54 8.97
C GLN A 13 -1.89 14.34 8.55
N GLU A 14 -1.70 15.49 7.91
CA GLU A 14 -2.78 16.31 7.37
C GLU A 14 -3.65 15.51 6.39
N GLY A 15 -3.02 14.71 5.52
CA GLY A 15 -3.73 13.81 4.60
C GLY A 15 -4.49 12.69 5.31
N LEU A 16 -3.90 12.08 6.34
CA LEU A 16 -4.53 11.00 7.13
C LEU A 16 -5.68 11.50 8.02
N ASN A 17 -5.67 12.78 8.39
CA ASN A 17 -6.80 13.39 9.09
C ASN A 17 -8.01 13.54 8.16
N LYS A 18 -7.78 13.77 6.85
CA LYS A 18 -8.83 13.95 5.84
C LYS A 18 -9.32 12.63 5.23
N GLN A 19 -8.51 11.57 5.22
CA GLN A 19 -8.82 10.30 4.56
C GLN A 19 -8.42 9.08 5.42
N HIS A 20 -9.13 7.96 5.27
CA HIS A 20 -8.82 6.73 6.01
C HIS A 20 -7.48 6.08 5.63
N GLY A 21 -6.97 6.37 4.43
CA GLY A 21 -5.68 5.90 3.96
C GLY A 21 -5.16 6.75 2.82
N LEU A 22 -3.85 6.72 2.65
CA LEU A 22 -3.12 7.43 1.60
C LEU A 22 -2.27 6.45 0.80
N LYS A 23 -2.05 6.76 -0.47
CA LYS A 23 -1.07 6.09 -1.33
C LYS A 23 0.02 7.10 -1.64
N VAL A 24 1.21 6.86 -1.10
CA VAL A 24 2.30 7.83 -1.07
C VAL A 24 3.52 7.31 -1.82
N ASN A 25 4.14 8.18 -2.61
CA ASN A 25 5.46 7.96 -3.22
C ASN A 25 6.29 9.23 -3.20
N PHE A 26 7.60 9.06 -3.35
CA PHE A 26 8.58 10.14 -3.37
C PHE A 26 9.33 10.12 -4.69
N ILE A 27 9.66 11.31 -5.19
CA ILE A 27 10.54 11.49 -6.36
C ILE A 27 11.63 12.49 -5.95
N LEU A 28 12.88 12.08 -6.08
CA LEU A 28 14.04 12.91 -5.79
C LEU A 28 14.71 13.32 -7.10
N HIS A 29 14.76 14.63 -7.35
CA HIS A 29 15.39 15.22 -8.53
C HIS A 29 16.81 15.67 -8.19
N CYS A 30 17.78 15.20 -8.95
CA CYS A 30 19.20 15.44 -8.71
C CYS A 30 19.92 15.78 -10.02
N ILE A 31 20.89 16.69 -9.92
CA ILE A 31 21.85 16.96 -10.99
C ILE A 31 23.17 16.30 -10.61
N HIS A 32 23.66 15.45 -11.50
CA HIS A 32 25.00 14.88 -11.43
C HIS A 32 25.94 15.65 -12.37
N GLN A 33 27.21 15.69 -12.02
CA GLN A 33 28.27 16.26 -12.84
C GLN A 33 29.40 15.26 -13.05
N ARG A 34 30.03 15.29 -14.23
CA ARG A 34 31.30 14.59 -14.49
C ARG A 34 32.29 15.51 -15.19
N LYS A 35 33.58 15.24 -14.98
CA LYS A 35 34.65 15.90 -15.73
C LYS A 35 34.90 15.12 -17.02
N ILE A 36 34.87 15.81 -18.17
CA ILE A 36 35.25 15.19 -19.43
C ILE A 36 36.78 15.16 -19.51
N SER A 37 37.33 13.95 -19.65
CA SER A 37 38.78 13.75 -19.80
C SER A 37 39.22 14.26 -21.17
N GLY A 38 39.78 15.48 -21.22
CA GLY A 38 40.37 16.04 -22.44
C GLY A 38 40.09 17.53 -22.71
N ALA A 39 39.04 18.12 -22.14
CA ALA A 39 38.63 19.50 -22.47
C ALA A 39 38.49 20.46 -21.27
N GLY A 40 38.63 19.97 -20.03
CA GLY A 40 38.38 20.78 -18.83
C GLY A 40 36.90 21.13 -18.59
N THR A 41 36.01 20.76 -19.51
CA THR A 41 34.57 21.03 -19.47
C THR A 41 33.85 20.08 -18.51
N MET A 42 32.90 20.63 -17.75
CA MET A 42 31.99 19.88 -16.88
C MET A 42 30.74 19.48 -17.67
N GLU A 43 30.36 18.20 -17.59
CA GLU A 43 29.09 17.71 -18.11
C GLU A 43 28.08 17.58 -16.98
N TYR A 44 26.82 17.90 -17.25
CA TYR A 44 25.72 17.82 -16.29
C TYR A 44 24.65 16.85 -16.78
N LYS A 45 24.03 16.14 -15.84
CA LYS A 45 22.96 15.20 -16.12
C LYS A 45 21.88 15.26 -15.06
N ASP A 46 20.66 15.49 -15.52
CA ASP A 46 19.46 15.36 -14.70
C ASP A 46 19.13 13.88 -14.46
N THR A 47 18.84 13.57 -13.21
CA THR A 47 18.53 12.22 -12.75
C THR A 47 17.38 12.29 -11.75
N HIS A 48 16.57 11.24 -11.72
CA HIS A 48 15.47 11.14 -10.77
C HIS A 48 15.44 9.75 -10.12
N PHE A 49 15.20 9.72 -8.82
CA PHE A 49 15.05 8.49 -8.03
C PHE A 49 13.64 8.43 -7.48
N LYS A 50 12.96 7.31 -7.68
CA LYS A 50 11.53 7.18 -7.36
C LYS A 50 11.25 6.01 -6.44
N THR A 51 10.50 6.26 -5.37
CA THR A 51 10.04 5.18 -4.50
C THR A 51 8.76 4.53 -5.04
N LYS A 52 8.49 3.31 -4.55
CA LYS A 52 7.25 2.61 -4.90
C LYS A 52 6.09 3.31 -4.20
N ASN A 53 4.90 3.19 -4.80
CA ASN A 53 3.68 3.60 -4.13
C ASN A 53 3.40 2.68 -2.95
N GLU A 54 3.36 3.25 -1.75
CA GLU A 54 3.03 2.52 -0.53
C GLU A 54 1.75 3.06 0.09
N ILE A 55 0.96 2.15 0.68
CA ILE A 55 -0.27 2.51 1.37
C ILE A 55 0.08 2.85 2.82
N ILE A 56 -0.30 4.05 3.25
CA ILE A 56 -0.14 4.52 4.62
C ILE A 56 -1.53 4.59 5.25
N LEU A 57 -1.69 3.89 6.37
CA LEU A 57 -2.90 3.91 7.20
C LEU A 57 -2.59 4.56 8.55
N LYS A 58 -3.63 4.90 9.31
CA LYS A 58 -3.46 5.52 10.65
C LYS A 58 -2.61 4.68 11.62
N MET A 59 -2.63 3.36 11.47
CA MET A 59 -1.85 2.43 12.31
C MET A 59 -0.39 2.26 11.84
N THR A 60 -0.02 2.80 10.69
CA THR A 60 1.34 2.65 10.15
C THR A 60 2.32 3.54 10.93
N ASP A 61 3.44 2.97 11.37
CA ASP A 61 4.53 3.74 11.95
C ASP A 61 5.20 4.62 10.87
N ARG A 62 4.94 5.93 10.98
CA ARG A 62 5.38 6.95 10.02
C ARG A 62 6.88 7.21 10.10
N ASN A 63 7.49 7.13 11.27
CA ASN A 63 8.92 7.34 11.45
C ASN A 63 9.70 6.21 10.80
N LYS A 64 9.26 4.97 11.03
CA LYS A 64 9.82 3.79 10.38
C LYS A 64 9.64 3.84 8.86
N TYR A 65 8.50 4.33 8.38
CA TYR A 65 8.25 4.54 6.96
C TYR A 65 9.22 5.58 6.35
N TYR A 66 9.35 6.75 6.97
CA TYR A 66 10.24 7.81 6.49
C TYR A 66 11.70 7.33 6.46
N PHE A 67 12.15 6.63 7.51
CA PHE A 67 13.48 6.05 7.55
C PHE A 67 13.72 5.07 6.40
N ARG A 68 12.76 4.19 6.10
CA ARG A 68 12.85 3.26 4.96
C ARG A 68 12.96 4.00 3.62
N VAL A 69 12.15 5.04 3.43
CA VAL A 69 12.17 5.87 2.21
C VAL A 69 13.53 6.55 2.06
N LYS A 70 14.03 7.18 3.13
CA LYS A 70 15.33 7.86 3.15
C LYS A 70 16.46 6.90 2.79
N THR A 71 16.56 5.77 3.49
CA THR A 71 17.59 4.76 3.25
C THR A 71 17.54 4.24 1.82
N LYS A 72 16.35 3.97 1.28
CA LYS A 72 16.19 3.53 -0.11
C LYS A 72 16.72 4.57 -1.10
N LEU A 73 16.31 5.84 -0.97
CA LEU A 73 16.74 6.90 -1.88
C LEU A 73 18.26 7.12 -1.80
N THR A 74 18.83 7.11 -0.60
CA THR A 74 20.28 7.23 -0.40
C THR A 74 21.03 6.07 -1.05
N ASN A 75 20.55 4.84 -0.91
CA ASN A 75 21.17 3.67 -1.53
C ASN A 75 21.10 3.73 -3.06
N GLU A 76 19.95 4.09 -3.65
CA GLU A 76 19.82 4.21 -5.10
C GLU A 76 20.72 5.32 -5.68
N MET A 77 20.88 6.43 -4.96
CA MET A 77 21.83 7.48 -5.32
C MET A 77 23.28 7.00 -5.26
N GLN A 78 23.65 6.27 -4.21
CA GLN A 78 25.01 5.74 -4.05
C GLN A 78 25.33 4.69 -5.11
N ASP A 79 24.39 3.77 -5.38
CA ASP A 79 24.50 2.78 -6.45
C ASP A 79 24.68 3.44 -7.82
N PHE A 80 24.00 4.56 -8.06
CA PHE A 80 24.16 5.33 -9.30
C PHE A 80 25.59 5.87 -9.46
N GLN A 81 26.18 6.40 -8.38
CA GLN A 81 27.56 6.89 -8.38
C GLN A 81 28.57 5.77 -8.61
N VAL A 82 28.34 4.59 -8.01
CA VAL A 82 29.21 3.41 -8.20
C VAL A 82 29.12 2.86 -9.63
N LYS A 83 27.92 2.77 -10.20
CA LYS A 83 27.69 2.19 -11.53
C LYS A 83 28.12 3.12 -12.67
N GLN A 84 27.86 4.41 -12.56
CA GLN A 84 28.26 5.37 -13.59
C GLN A 84 29.60 6.00 -13.20
N SER A 85 30.70 5.31 -13.53
CA SER A 85 32.06 5.81 -13.29
C SER A 85 32.19 7.27 -13.73
N GLN A 86 32.69 8.11 -12.83
CA GLN A 86 32.90 9.57 -12.97
C GLN A 86 31.69 10.50 -12.75
N TRP A 87 30.48 10.00 -12.46
CA TRP A 87 29.36 10.88 -12.11
C TRP A 87 29.29 11.14 -10.60
N CYS A 88 29.43 12.40 -10.21
CA CYS A 88 29.29 12.85 -8.83
C CYS A 88 28.01 13.67 -8.65
N LEU A 89 27.34 13.52 -7.51
CA LEU A 89 26.20 14.37 -7.18
C LEU A 89 26.67 15.83 -7.07
N LYS A 90 26.03 16.73 -7.83
CA LYS A 90 26.27 18.17 -7.72
C LYS A 90 25.26 18.83 -6.79
N THR A 91 23.98 18.61 -7.07
CA THR A 91 22.90 19.31 -6.36
C THR A 91 21.63 18.47 -6.33
N ILE A 92 20.92 18.52 -5.22
CA ILE A 92 19.55 18.03 -5.10
C ILE A 92 18.64 19.21 -5.48
N VAL A 93 17.87 19.05 -6.54
CA VAL A 93 17.00 20.09 -7.10
C VAL A 93 15.70 20.18 -6.32
N ALA A 94 15.04 19.03 -6.13
CA ALA A 94 13.74 18.96 -5.48
C ALA A 94 13.46 17.57 -4.91
N LEU A 95 12.65 17.54 -3.86
CA LEU A 95 12.02 16.33 -3.35
C LEU A 95 10.50 16.49 -3.47
N GLU A 96 9.89 15.70 -4.33
CA GLU A 96 8.45 15.68 -4.55
C GLU A 96 7.80 14.59 -3.69
N LEU A 97 6.79 14.99 -2.91
CA LEU A 97 5.94 14.10 -2.14
C LEU A 97 4.58 13.99 -2.83
N CYS A 98 4.32 12.84 -3.46
CA CYS A 98 3.04 12.59 -4.11
C CYS A 98 2.12 11.85 -3.14
N ILE A 99 1.00 12.49 -2.77
CA ILE A 99 -0.01 11.92 -1.87
C ILE A 99 -1.30 11.73 -2.66
N ASN A 100 -1.71 10.47 -2.82
CA ASN A 100 -2.96 10.10 -3.47
C ASN A 100 -3.95 9.53 -2.47
N LYS A 101 -5.25 9.70 -2.74
CA LYS A 101 -6.31 9.07 -1.94
C LYS A 101 -6.25 7.55 -2.12
N PHE A 102 -6.14 6.81 -1.02
CA PHE A 102 -6.30 5.37 -1.07
C PHE A 102 -7.78 5.03 -0.95
N ILE A 103 -8.32 4.39 -1.99
CA ILE A 103 -9.67 3.82 -1.98
C ILE A 103 -9.47 2.32 -1.77
N PRO A 104 -9.68 1.79 -0.55
CA PRO A 104 -9.62 0.35 -0.35
C PRO A 104 -10.67 -0.31 -1.25
N LEU A 105 -10.34 -1.49 -1.76
CA LEU A 105 -11.35 -2.33 -2.40
C LEU A 105 -12.46 -2.55 -1.38
N ARG A 106 -13.69 -2.18 -1.74
CA ARG A 106 -14.84 -2.46 -0.89
C ARG A 106 -14.99 -3.98 -0.82
N GLY A 107 -14.69 -4.55 0.34
CA GLY A 107 -15.24 -5.86 0.69
C GLY A 107 -16.75 -5.67 0.84
N ALA A 108 -17.53 -6.29 -0.04
CA ALA A 108 -18.96 -6.39 0.18
C ALA A 108 -19.21 -7.57 1.13
N SER A 109 -20.17 -7.42 2.04
CA SER A 109 -20.89 -8.58 2.58
C SER A 109 -21.57 -9.32 1.42
N TYR A 110 -21.92 -10.60 1.62
CA TYR A 110 -22.54 -11.50 0.64
C TYR A 110 -22.42 -11.08 -0.85
N ILE A 111 -21.49 -11.70 -1.58
CA ILE A 111 -21.38 -11.49 -3.03
C ILE A 111 -22.20 -12.56 -3.74
N ASN A 112 -23.07 -12.16 -4.66
CA ASN A 112 -23.76 -13.11 -5.52
C ASN A 112 -22.74 -13.84 -6.38
N LEU A 113 -22.54 -15.13 -6.07
CA LEU A 113 -21.66 -16.00 -6.84
C LEU A 113 -22.19 -16.14 -8.28
N PRO A 114 -21.34 -16.19 -9.31
CA PRO A 114 -21.77 -16.54 -10.66
C PRO A 114 -22.53 -17.88 -10.73
N LYS A 115 -23.53 -17.98 -11.62
CA LYS A 115 -24.42 -19.15 -11.73
C LYS A 115 -23.68 -20.48 -11.92
N PHE A 116 -22.60 -20.50 -12.71
CA PHE A 116 -21.81 -21.72 -12.93
C PHE A 116 -21.11 -22.25 -11.67
N ILE A 117 -20.82 -21.35 -10.71
CA ILE A 117 -20.26 -21.69 -9.40
C ILE A 117 -21.41 -22.24 -8.54
N GLN A 118 -22.54 -21.52 -8.46
CA GLN A 118 -23.74 -21.94 -7.72
C GLN A 118 -24.23 -23.36 -8.08
N LEU A 119 -24.11 -23.76 -9.35
CA LEU A 119 -24.59 -25.04 -9.86
C LEU A 119 -23.66 -26.22 -9.56
N LYS A 120 -22.39 -25.99 -9.21
CA LYS A 120 -21.52 -27.07 -8.74
C LYS A 120 -21.96 -27.45 -7.33
N HIS A 121 -22.21 -28.73 -7.06
CA HIS A 121 -22.60 -29.24 -5.73
C HIS A 121 -21.66 -28.79 -4.60
N VAL A 122 -20.41 -28.44 -4.94
CA VAL A 122 -19.41 -27.82 -4.05
C VAL A 122 -19.88 -26.47 -3.49
N VAL A 123 -20.86 -25.80 -4.10
CA VAL A 123 -21.38 -24.47 -3.73
C VAL A 123 -22.69 -24.52 -2.99
N ILE A 124 -23.49 -25.56 -3.22
CA ILE A 124 -24.53 -25.99 -2.27
C ILE A 124 -23.88 -26.38 -0.93
N THR A 125 -22.64 -26.89 -0.96
CA THR A 125 -21.80 -27.14 0.23
C THR A 125 -20.76 -26.05 0.51
N CYS A 126 -20.70 -24.96 -0.27
CA CYS A 126 -19.77 -23.86 0.01
C CYS A 126 -20.40 -22.96 1.06
N ARG A 127 -20.22 -23.43 2.28
CA ARG A 127 -20.47 -22.83 3.59
C ARG A 127 -19.71 -21.51 3.80
N LEU A 128 -19.56 -20.67 2.77
CA LEU A 128 -18.84 -19.40 2.80
C LEU A 128 -19.72 -18.21 2.41
N ASN A 129 -20.88 -18.46 1.79
CA ASN A 129 -21.75 -17.38 1.30
C ASN A 129 -23.03 -17.23 2.14
N VAL A 130 -22.84 -17.14 3.46
CA VAL A 130 -23.94 -16.77 4.36
C VAL A 130 -24.40 -15.35 4.00
N LYS A 131 -25.69 -15.19 3.71
CA LYS A 131 -26.30 -13.89 3.39
C LYS A 131 -26.32 -13.04 4.64
N ASN A 132 -25.34 -12.15 4.77
CA ASN A 132 -25.23 -11.25 5.90
C ASN A 132 -25.33 -9.78 5.47
N GLU A 133 -26.04 -9.00 6.27
CA GLU A 133 -26.13 -7.54 6.13
C GLU A 133 -25.25 -6.81 7.16
N ASP A 134 -24.65 -7.57 8.08
CA ASP A 134 -23.71 -7.08 9.09
C ASP A 134 -22.25 -7.13 8.59
N ASN A 135 -21.31 -6.67 9.43
CA ASN A 135 -19.87 -6.75 9.17
C ASN A 135 -19.23 -8.04 9.75
N LYS A 136 -20.01 -9.11 9.95
CA LYS A 136 -19.56 -10.37 10.57
C LYS A 136 -19.40 -11.52 9.56
N CYS A 137 -19.24 -11.21 8.26
CA CYS A 137 -19.13 -12.21 7.20
C CYS A 137 -18.04 -13.27 7.47
N PHE A 138 -16.93 -12.89 8.09
CA PHE A 138 -15.86 -13.82 8.47
C PHE A 138 -16.30 -14.80 9.57
N ILE A 139 -16.99 -14.30 10.61
CA ILE A 139 -17.54 -15.14 11.69
C ILE A 139 -18.57 -16.09 11.11
N TRP A 140 -19.48 -15.59 10.27
CA TRP A 140 -20.50 -16.41 9.65
C TRP A 140 -19.90 -17.49 8.77
N ALA A 141 -18.89 -17.16 7.95
CA ALA A 141 -18.17 -18.13 7.12
C ALA A 141 -17.47 -19.22 7.96
N LEU A 142 -16.88 -18.84 9.10
CA LEU A 142 -16.24 -19.78 10.02
C LEU A 142 -17.28 -20.69 10.70
N LEU A 143 -18.36 -20.11 11.24
CA LEU A 143 -19.42 -20.86 11.90
C LEU A 143 -20.14 -21.81 10.94
N SER A 144 -20.36 -21.42 9.69
CA SER A 144 -20.95 -22.31 8.69
C SER A 144 -20.02 -23.44 8.27
N ALA A 145 -18.70 -23.23 8.32
CA ALA A 145 -17.73 -24.30 8.10
C ALA A 145 -17.73 -25.31 9.26
N LEU A 146 -17.77 -24.83 10.51
CA LEU A 146 -17.73 -25.63 11.75
C LEU A 146 -19.06 -26.34 12.06
N HIS A 147 -20.19 -25.67 11.88
CA HIS A 147 -21.53 -26.16 12.21
C HIS A 147 -22.42 -26.18 10.97
N PRO A 148 -22.17 -27.07 10.01
CA PRO A 148 -22.85 -27.03 8.73
C PRO A 148 -24.34 -27.35 8.81
N ALA A 149 -25.17 -26.50 8.21
CA ALA A 149 -26.59 -26.74 8.06
C ALA A 149 -26.90 -27.47 6.74
N GLU A 150 -27.71 -28.52 6.78
CA GLU A 150 -28.11 -29.29 5.60
C GLU A 150 -29.13 -28.56 4.71
N ARG A 151 -29.96 -27.70 5.30
CA ARG A 151 -31.00 -26.93 4.62
C ARG A 151 -30.78 -25.44 4.82
N ASP A 152 -30.82 -24.71 3.71
CA ASP A 152 -30.63 -23.26 3.64
C ASP A 152 -29.37 -22.74 4.38
N PRO A 153 -28.18 -23.29 4.08
CA PRO A 153 -26.92 -22.92 4.76
C PRO A 153 -26.56 -21.44 4.60
N GLN A 154 -27.17 -20.74 3.64
CA GLN A 154 -27.01 -19.30 3.45
C GLN A 154 -27.65 -18.43 4.55
N ARG A 155 -28.47 -18.97 5.47
CA ARG A 155 -29.20 -18.17 6.46
C ARG A 155 -28.43 -18.00 7.77
N ILE A 156 -28.21 -16.74 8.18
CA ILE A 156 -27.54 -16.41 9.47
C ILE A 156 -28.24 -17.06 10.67
N SER A 157 -29.57 -17.15 10.66
CA SER A 157 -30.35 -17.68 11.79
C SER A 157 -29.96 -19.09 12.23
N LYS A 158 -29.31 -19.88 11.35
CA LYS A 158 -28.83 -21.22 11.67
C LYS A 158 -27.58 -21.21 12.56
N TYR A 159 -26.79 -20.15 12.51
CA TYR A 159 -25.48 -20.07 13.16
C TYR A 159 -25.48 -19.12 14.37
N LYS A 160 -26.53 -18.30 14.56
CA LYS A 160 -26.66 -17.40 15.73
C LYS A 160 -26.56 -18.14 17.07
N ILE A 161 -27.03 -19.39 17.12
CA ILE A 161 -26.97 -20.23 18.31
C ILE A 161 -25.50 -20.53 18.69
N CYS A 162 -24.61 -20.61 17.69
CA CYS A 162 -23.18 -20.88 17.86
C CYS A 162 -22.34 -19.60 18.03
N GLU A 163 -22.94 -18.41 18.05
CA GLU A 163 -22.23 -17.14 18.23
C GLU A 163 -21.80 -16.88 19.69
N HIS A 164 -22.40 -17.58 20.65
CA HIS A 164 -22.20 -17.39 22.10
C HIS A 164 -21.40 -18.50 22.79
N VAL A 165 -20.71 -19.35 22.02
CA VAL A 165 -19.81 -20.41 22.53
C VAL A 165 -18.38 -19.88 22.53
#